data_AF-A0A0E3NH29-F1
#
_entry.id   AF-A0A0E3NH29-F1
#
_cell.length_a   1.000
_cell.length_b   1.000
_cell.length_c   1.000
_cell.angle_alpha   90.00
_cell.angle_beta   90.00
_cell.angle_gamma   90.00
#
_symmetry.space_group_name_H-M   'P 1'
#
loop_
_entity.id
_entity.type
_entity.pdbx_description
1 polymer ?
#
loop_
_entity_poly.entity_id
_entity_poly.type
_entity_poly.pdbx_seq_one_letter_code
_entity_poly.pdbx_strand_id
1 'polypeptide(L)'
;MYPEKPTELSDRFRGLQILDKSKCIGCGICANTCPNAAIQIVKAPIAPGSEKQRWFPQIDIGHCLFCGLCIDQCPKGALSSGKEYAKGLIKWRHKDLLMTPEKLAREVDLEKGDER
;
A
#
# COMPACT_ATOMS: atom_id res chain seq x y z
N MET A 1 15.34 17.69 5.42
CA MET A 1 14.31 16.98 6.21
C MET A 1 15.04 15.86 6.93
N TYR A 2 15.01 15.83 8.27
CA TYR A 2 15.64 14.76 9.05
C TYR A 2 15.03 13.40 8.67
N PRO A 3 15.80 12.29 8.63
CA PRO A 3 17.25 12.18 8.88
C PRO A 3 18.13 12.34 7.62
N GLU A 4 19.42 12.70 7.81
CA GLU A 4 20.42 12.80 6.72
C GLU A 4 20.71 11.45 6.05
N LYS A 5 20.52 10.35 6.80
CA LYS A 5 20.61 8.98 6.31
C LYS A 5 19.36 8.20 6.78
N PRO A 6 18.81 7.28 5.97
CA PRO A 6 17.71 6.43 6.41
C PRO A 6 18.10 5.66 7.67
N THR A 7 17.19 5.59 8.65
CA THR A 7 17.41 4.77 9.83
C THR A 7 17.36 3.30 9.44
N GLU A 8 18.24 2.47 10.02
CA GLU A 8 18.16 1.03 9.85
C GLU A 8 16.89 0.50 10.54
N LEU A 9 15.98 -0.05 9.75
CA LEU A 9 14.71 -0.59 10.23
C LEU A 9 14.79 -2.10 10.38
N SER A 10 14.21 -2.62 11.47
CA SER A 10 14.07 -4.06 11.68
C SER A 10 13.28 -4.72 10.53
N ASP A 11 13.50 -6.01 10.32
CA ASP A 11 12.78 -6.76 9.28
C ASP A 11 11.27 -6.88 9.51
N ARG A 12 10.82 -6.71 10.76
CA ARG A 12 9.40 -6.75 11.14
C ARG A 12 8.74 -5.36 11.15
N PHE A 13 9.43 -4.33 10.67
CA PHE A 13 8.88 -2.97 10.62
C PHE A 13 7.63 -2.93 9.73
N ARG A 14 6.60 -2.22 10.20
CA ARG A 14 5.34 -2.04 9.49
C ARG A 14 5.23 -0.62 8.95
N GLY A 15 5.68 -0.42 7.71
CA GLY A 15 5.49 0.81 6.95
C GLY A 15 4.34 0.73 5.96
N LEU A 16 4.44 1.53 4.90
CA LEU A 16 3.47 1.55 3.80
C LEU A 16 3.31 0.16 3.18
N GLN A 17 2.07 -0.24 2.94
CA GLN A 17 1.75 -1.54 2.36
C GLN A 17 2.13 -1.59 0.88
N ILE A 18 2.67 -2.72 0.44
CA ILE A 18 3.01 -3.01 -0.96
C ILE A 18 2.03 -4.07 -1.46
N LEU A 19 1.57 -3.91 -2.70
CA LEU A 19 0.61 -4.80 -3.35
C LEU A 19 1.26 -5.54 -4.53
N ASP A 20 1.34 -6.86 -4.44
CA ASP A 20 1.65 -7.71 -5.57
C ASP A 20 0.39 -8.00 -6.40
N LYS A 21 0.23 -7.29 -7.52
CA LYS A 21 -0.90 -7.45 -8.45
C LYS A 21 -0.98 -8.83 -9.10
N SER A 22 0.12 -9.59 -9.14
CA SER A 22 0.12 -10.93 -9.74
C SER A 22 -0.57 -11.95 -8.84
N LYS A 23 -0.41 -11.81 -7.52
CA LYS A 23 -0.97 -12.70 -6.49
C LYS A 23 -2.37 -12.30 -6.05
N CYS A 24 -2.74 -11.03 -6.19
CA CYS A 24 -4.04 -10.55 -5.76
C CYS A 24 -5.17 -11.10 -6.65
N ILE A 25 -6.15 -11.74 -6.01
CA ILE A 25 -7.35 -12.29 -6.67
C ILE A 25 -8.62 -11.43 -6.45
N GLY A 26 -8.50 -10.31 -5.73
CA GLY A 26 -9.65 -9.41 -5.48
C GLY A 26 -10.71 -9.97 -4.51
N CYS A 27 -10.33 -10.86 -3.59
CA CYS A 27 -11.27 -11.53 -2.67
C CYS A 27 -11.96 -10.62 -1.63
N GLY A 28 -11.44 -9.43 -1.36
CA GLY A 28 -12.04 -8.48 -0.41
C GLY A 28 -11.85 -8.79 1.09
N ILE A 29 -11.21 -9.91 1.45
CA ILE A 29 -10.97 -10.30 2.86
C ILE A 29 -10.21 -9.20 3.64
N CYS A 30 -9.22 -8.55 2.98
CA CYS A 30 -8.48 -7.44 3.57
C CYS A 30 -9.37 -6.27 3.98
N ALA A 31 -10.40 -5.95 3.18
CA ALA A 31 -11.36 -4.89 3.51
C ALA A 31 -12.24 -5.27 4.70
N ASN A 32 -12.74 -6.51 4.74
CA ASN A 32 -13.56 -6.99 5.85
C ASN A 32 -12.80 -7.14 7.17
N THR A 33 -11.50 -7.43 7.12
CA THR A 33 -10.64 -7.58 8.30
C THR A 33 -10.25 -6.23 8.90
N CYS A 34 -10.27 -5.15 8.12
CA CYS A 34 -9.77 -3.85 8.56
C CYS A 34 -10.68 -3.27 9.66
N PRO A 35 -10.18 -3.08 10.91
CA PRO A 35 -11.02 -2.59 12.01
C PRO A 35 -11.48 -1.15 11.81
N ASN A 36 -10.73 -0.36 11.03
CA ASN A 36 -11.06 1.04 10.74
C ASN A 36 -11.67 1.24 9.33
N ALA A 37 -12.03 0.16 8.64
CA ALA A 37 -12.59 0.20 7.29
C ALA A 37 -11.78 1.05 6.28
N ALA A 38 -10.46 1.14 6.45
CA ALA A 38 -9.58 1.98 5.64
C ALA A 38 -9.32 1.42 4.23
N ILE A 39 -9.81 0.21 3.92
CA ILE A 39 -9.54 -0.48 2.66
C ILE A 39 -10.84 -0.60 1.86
N GLN A 40 -10.80 -0.17 0.61
CA GLN A 40 -11.91 -0.30 -0.34
C GLN A 40 -11.47 -1.12 -1.55
N ILE A 41 -12.34 -1.99 -2.08
CA ILE A 41 -12.03 -2.80 -3.26
C ILE A 41 -12.49 -2.05 -4.51
N VAL A 42 -11.55 -1.74 -5.40
CA VAL A 42 -11.79 -0.96 -6.62
C VAL A 42 -11.33 -1.71 -7.86
N LYS A 43 -11.93 -1.42 -9.02
CA LYS A 43 -11.45 -1.94 -10.31
C LYS A 43 -10.25 -1.12 -10.78
N ALA A 44 -9.16 -1.81 -11.11
CA ALA A 44 -7.96 -1.19 -11.68
C ALA A 44 -7.36 -2.10 -12.77
N PRO A 45 -6.58 -1.53 -13.72
CA PRO A 45 -5.94 -2.30 -14.78
C PRO A 45 -4.90 -3.27 -14.21
N ILE A 46 -4.84 -4.46 -14.81
CA ILE A 46 -3.92 -5.54 -14.40
C ILE A 46 -2.46 -5.11 -14.54
N ALA A 47 -2.15 -4.47 -15.65
CA ALA A 47 -0.84 -3.92 -15.97
C ALA A 47 -1.01 -2.49 -16.51
N PRO A 48 0.03 -1.63 -16.43
CA PRO A 48 0.00 -0.32 -17.05
C PRO A 48 -0.38 -0.45 -18.53
N GLY A 49 -1.47 0.19 -18.96
CA GLY A 49 -1.95 0.15 -20.35
C GLY A 49 -2.81 -1.07 -20.75
N SER A 50 -3.16 -1.96 -19.80
CA SER A 50 -4.10 -3.05 -20.09
C SER A 50 -5.56 -2.59 -20.00
N GLU A 51 -6.38 -2.93 -21.01
CA GLU A 51 -7.84 -2.77 -20.94
C GLU A 51 -8.50 -3.71 -19.92
N LYS A 52 -7.86 -4.84 -19.61
CA LYS A 52 -8.41 -5.80 -18.66
C LYS A 52 -8.29 -5.24 -17.25
N GLN A 53 -9.44 -5.08 -16.59
CA GLN A 53 -9.56 -4.63 -15.21
C GLN A 53 -9.84 -5.80 -14.27
N ARG A 54 -9.22 -5.76 -13.08
CA ARG A 54 -9.53 -6.68 -11.97
C ARG A 54 -9.78 -5.88 -10.70
N TRP A 55 -10.34 -6.55 -9.71
CA TRP A 55 -10.59 -5.98 -8.39
C TRP A 55 -9.31 -6.00 -7.55
N PHE A 56 -8.95 -4.85 -6.99
CA PHE A 56 -7.77 -4.68 -6.15
C PHE A 56 -8.09 -3.80 -4.93
N PRO A 57 -7.35 -3.96 -3.82
CA PRO A 57 -7.51 -3.08 -2.66
C PRO A 57 -6.90 -1.71 -2.90
N GLN A 58 -7.68 -0.68 -2.58
CA GLN A 58 -7.26 0.70 -2.39
C GLN A 58 -7.21 0.95 -0.87
N ILE A 59 -6.14 1.58 -0.40
CA ILE A 59 -5.92 1.81 1.04
C ILE A 59 -5.90 3.31 1.29
N ASP A 60 -6.72 3.77 2.22
CA ASP A 60 -6.63 5.12 2.76
C ASP A 60 -5.62 5.14 3.90
N ILE A 61 -4.48 5.78 3.66
CA ILE A 61 -3.41 5.90 4.65
C ILE A 61 -3.84 6.79 5.82
N GLY A 62 -4.65 7.82 5.57
CA GLY A 62 -5.13 8.72 6.63
C GLY A 62 -5.95 8.00 7.69
N HIS A 63 -6.60 6.90 7.30
CA HIS A 63 -7.38 6.03 8.18
C HIS A 63 -6.66 4.72 8.55
N CYS A 64 -5.46 4.45 8.01
CA CYS A 64 -4.77 3.19 8.28
C CYS A 64 -4.06 3.22 9.63
N LEU A 65 -4.25 2.18 10.45
CA LEU A 65 -3.57 2.01 11.75
C LEU A 65 -2.23 1.26 11.66
N PHE A 66 -1.81 0.84 10.46
CA PHE A 66 -0.59 0.04 10.24
C PHE A 66 -0.49 -1.23 11.11
N CYS A 67 -1.64 -1.82 11.45
CA CYS A 67 -1.71 -3.00 12.33
C CYS A 67 -1.17 -4.29 11.71
N GLY A 68 -1.20 -4.43 10.37
CA GLY A 68 -0.73 -5.61 9.65
C GLY A 68 -1.77 -6.72 9.45
N LEU A 69 -2.98 -6.59 10.00
CA LEU A 69 -4.02 -7.64 9.90
C LEU A 69 -4.40 -8.01 8.46
N CYS A 70 -4.36 -7.05 7.54
CA CYS A 70 -4.66 -7.29 6.12
C CYS A 70 -3.61 -8.16 5.41
N ILE A 71 -2.38 -8.20 5.94
CA ILE A 71 -1.28 -9.03 5.42
C ILE A 71 -1.46 -10.46 5.93
N ASP A 72 -1.70 -10.60 7.23
CA ASP A 72 -1.86 -11.91 7.89
C ASP A 72 -3.06 -12.69 7.37
N GLN A 73 -4.18 -12.00 7.10
CA GLN A 73 -5.41 -12.62 6.60
C GLN A 73 -5.42 -12.83 5.08
N CYS A 74 -4.38 -12.42 4.36
CA CYS A 74 -4.36 -12.56 2.90
C CYS A 74 -4.06 -14.02 2.50
N PRO A 75 -5.00 -14.77 1.90
CA PRO A 75 -4.80 -16.19 1.59
C PRO A 75 -3.75 -16.45 0.51
N LYS A 76 -3.40 -15.42 -0.28
CA LYS A 76 -2.41 -15.49 -1.36
C LYS A 76 -1.12 -14.70 -1.04
N GLY A 77 -1.04 -14.07 0.13
CA GLY A 77 0.11 -13.24 0.50
C GLY A 77 0.39 -12.12 -0.52
N ALA A 78 -0.68 -11.48 -1.02
CA ALA A 78 -0.57 -10.44 -2.04
C ALA A 78 -0.22 -9.06 -1.47
N LEU A 79 -0.40 -8.85 -0.17
CA LEU A 79 -0.03 -7.64 0.54
C LEU A 79 1.19 -7.90 1.41
N SER A 80 2.11 -6.95 1.48
CA SER A 80 3.27 -6.97 2.37
C SER A 80 3.48 -5.61 3.03
N SER A 81 4.20 -5.60 4.16
CA SER A 81 4.62 -4.36 4.82
C SER A 81 5.92 -3.89 4.19
N GLY A 82 5.89 -2.71 3.58
CA GLY A 82 7.09 -2.01 3.12
C GLY A 82 7.83 -1.31 4.27
N LYS A 83 9.02 -0.81 3.95
CA LYS A 83 9.87 -0.05 4.88
C LYS A 83 9.71 1.47 4.76
N GLU A 84 8.79 1.95 3.93
CA GLU A 84 8.53 3.39 3.75
C GLU A 84 7.70 3.96 4.90
N TYR A 85 8.19 5.05 5.52
CA TYR A 85 7.58 5.72 6.69
C TYR A 85 7.54 7.25 6.57
N ALA A 86 8.10 7.84 5.51
CA ALA A 86 8.26 9.28 5.39
C ALA A 86 7.70 9.81 4.06
N LYS A 87 8.39 9.55 2.93
CA LYS A 87 8.12 10.19 1.63
C LYS A 87 6.74 9.81 1.07
N GLY A 88 6.29 8.59 1.32
CA GLY A 88 4.99 8.09 0.87
C GLY A 88 3.79 8.56 1.69
N LEU A 89 4.01 9.00 2.95
CA LEU A 89 2.93 9.24 3.92
C LEU A 89 2.61 10.72 4.15
N ILE A 90 3.54 11.62 3.85
CA ILE A 90 3.38 13.05 4.14
C ILE A 90 2.82 13.76 2.91
N LYS A 91 1.50 13.98 2.91
CA LYS A 91 0.79 14.75 1.89
C LYS A 91 -0.17 15.73 2.55
N TRP A 92 -0.43 16.86 1.87
CA TRP A 92 -1.25 17.94 2.43
C TRP A 92 -2.75 17.72 2.27
N ARG A 93 -3.19 16.94 1.28
CA ARG A 93 -4.61 16.72 1.01
C ARG A 93 -4.97 15.27 1.27
N HIS A 94 -6.15 15.06 1.84
CA HIS A 94 -6.71 13.72 2.07
C HIS A 94 -6.74 12.86 0.79
N LYS A 95 -7.09 13.46 -0.35
CA LYS A 95 -7.11 12.77 -1.65
C LYS A 95 -5.75 12.18 -2.06
N ASP A 96 -4.66 12.78 -1.59
CA ASP A 96 -3.30 12.33 -1.88
C ASP A 96 -2.86 11.17 -0.97
N LEU A 97 -3.58 10.93 0.14
CA LEU A 97 -3.40 9.79 1.07
C LEU A 97 -4.18 8.54 0.64
N LEU A 98 -5.06 8.67 -0.35
CA LEU A 98 -5.73 7.54 -0.99
C LEU A 98 -4.74 6.82 -1.91
N MET A 99 -4.26 5.67 -1.47
CA MET A 99 -3.35 4.84 -2.24
C MET A 99 -4.13 3.91 -3.16
N THR A 100 -4.13 4.28 -4.43
CA THR A 100 -4.69 3.46 -5.49
C THR A 100 -3.87 2.18 -5.67
N PRO A 101 -4.49 1.10 -6.21
CA PRO A 101 -3.79 -0.16 -6.47
C PRO A 101 -2.54 -0.03 -7.34
N GLU A 102 -2.45 1.02 -8.16
CA GLU A 102 -1.29 1.32 -9.00
C GLU A 102 -0.13 1.89 -8.20
N LYS A 103 -0.42 2.75 -7.22
CA LYS A 103 0.59 3.32 -6.33
C LYS A 103 1.12 2.28 -5.36
N LEU A 104 0.26 1.40 -4.85
CA LEU A 104 0.64 0.30 -3.96
C LEU A 104 1.49 -0.77 -4.66
N ALA A 105 1.34 -0.94 -5.97
CA ALA A 105 2.08 -1.95 -6.72
C ALA A 105 3.49 -1.52 -7.12
N ARG A 106 3.87 -0.27 -6.85
CA ARG A 106 5.24 0.22 -7.03
C ARG A 106 5.92 0.15 -5.67
N GLU A 107 7.04 -0.56 -5.58
CA GLU A 107 7.96 -0.36 -4.47
C GLU A 107 8.44 1.09 -4.55
N VAL A 108 8.26 1.84 -3.46
CA VAL A 108 8.90 3.15 -3.32
C VAL A 108 10.34 2.86 -2.96
N ASP A 109 11.23 2.91 -3.97
CA ASP A 109 12.67 2.83 -3.73
C ASP A 109 13.07 3.99 -2.80
N LEU A 110 13.45 3.68 -1.56
CA LEU A 110 13.84 4.68 -0.55
C LEU A 110 14.98 5.60 -1.05
N GLU A 111 15.80 5.10 -2.00
CA GLU A 111 16.92 5.79 -2.63
C GLU A 111 16.50 6.82 -3.68
N LYS A 112 15.40 6.58 -4.41
CA LYS A 112 14.88 7.55 -5.38
C LYS A 112 13.78 8.33 -4.71
N GLY A 113 14.17 9.48 -4.13
CA GLY A 113 13.18 10.50 -3.80
C GLY A 113 12.32 10.76 -5.03
N ASP A 114 11.00 10.70 -4.84
CA ASP A 114 10.01 11.15 -5.81
C ASP A 114 10.27 12.66 -6.01
N GLU A 115 11.17 12.97 -6.95
CA GLU A 115 11.51 14.34 -7.36
C GLU A 115 10.23 14.97 -7.91
N ARG A 116 9.94 16.17 -7.40
CA ARG A 116 8.84 17.02 -7.82
C ARG A 116 8.91 17.37 -9.29
#